data_AF-A0A7W3HAK1-F1
#
_entry.id   AF-A0A7W3HAK1-F1
#
_cell.length_a   1.000
_cell.length_b   1.000
_cell.length_c   1.000
_cell.angle_alpha   90.00
_cell.angle_beta   90.00
_cell.angle_gamma   90.00
#
_symmetry.space_group_name_H-M   'P 1'
#
loop_
_entity.id
_entity.type
_entity.pdbx_description
1 polymer ?
#
loop_
_entity_poly.entity_id
_entity_poly.type
_entity_poly.pdbx_seq_one_letter_code
_entity_poly.pdbx_strand_id
1 'polypeptide(L)'
;MKELRFYGASDDLFECEGAIREEIGCFNKPGIYHLKSADGEMQVVGYYLDSGLWSVGISQIAEDVPLPIWPASYSVHERGYSTLLTISVPDDIALVMPDDEG
;
A
#
# COMPACT_ATOMS: atom_id res chain seq x y z
N MET A 1 11.73 7.05 -12.02
CA MET A 1 10.50 6.35 -11.61
C MET A 1 10.88 4.97 -11.11
N LYS A 2 10.28 4.56 -10.01
CA LYS A 2 10.45 3.27 -9.36
C LYS A 2 9.12 2.52 -9.34
N GLU A 3 9.18 1.23 -9.07
CA GLU A 3 7.98 0.39 -8.92
C GLU A 3 7.83 -0.02 -7.46
N LEU A 4 6.59 0.07 -6.97
CA LEU A 4 6.14 -0.55 -5.72
C LEU A 4 4.95 -1.47 -5.99
N ARG A 5 4.94 -2.61 -5.31
CA ARG A 5 3.94 -3.66 -5.40
C ARG A 5 3.35 -3.89 -4.01
N PHE A 6 2.03 -3.87 -3.91
CA PHE A 6 1.30 -4.06 -2.66
C PHE A 6 0.34 -5.24 -2.78
N TYR A 7 0.43 -6.15 -1.83
CA TYR A 7 -0.39 -7.35 -1.79
C TYR A 7 -0.47 -7.90 -0.36
N GLY A 8 -1.49 -8.68 -0.07
CA GLY A 8 -1.57 -9.46 1.15
C GLY A 8 -0.78 -10.76 1.06
N ALA A 9 -0.06 -11.06 2.12
CA ALA A 9 0.56 -12.35 2.39
C ALA A 9 -0.33 -13.19 3.34
N SER A 10 0.16 -14.34 3.79
CA SER A 10 -0.61 -15.24 4.67
C SER A 10 -1.13 -14.49 5.89
N ASP A 11 -2.33 -14.86 6.34
CA ASP A 11 -2.96 -14.36 7.56
C ASP A 11 -3.22 -12.85 7.53
N ASP A 12 -2.37 -12.07 8.19
CA ASP A 12 -2.56 -10.66 8.48
C ASP A 12 -1.39 -9.78 8.02
N LEU A 13 -0.53 -10.29 7.14
CA LEU A 13 0.60 -9.54 6.60
C LEU A 13 0.22 -8.78 5.33
N PHE A 14 0.40 -7.46 5.35
CA PHE A 14 0.29 -6.61 4.18
C PHE A 14 1.68 -6.19 3.72
N GLU A 15 2.01 -6.42 2.45
CA GLU A 15 3.37 -6.35 1.92
C GLU A 15 3.56 -5.12 1.03
N CYS A 16 4.75 -4.54 1.08
CA CYS A 16 5.26 -3.56 0.13
C CYS A 16 6.59 -4.08 -0.44
N GLU A 17 6.61 -4.38 -1.74
CA GLU A 17 7.80 -4.88 -2.44
C GLU A 17 8.23 -3.94 -3.56
N GLY A 18 9.53 -3.83 -3.80
CA GLY A 18 10.12 -3.15 -4.96
C GLY A 18 11.24 -2.21 -4.53
N ALA A 19 11.09 -0.93 -4.85
CA ALA A 19 12.01 0.12 -4.41
C ALA A 19 12.08 0.31 -2.90
N ILE A 20 11.00 0.00 -2.19
CA ILE A 20 10.91 -0.12 -0.74
C ILE A 20 10.49 -1.56 -0.45
N ARG A 21 11.03 -2.13 0.63
CA ARG A 21 10.70 -3.47 1.11
C ARG A 21 10.30 -3.38 2.58
N GLU A 22 9.02 -3.62 2.85
CA GLU A 22 8.45 -3.52 4.19
C GLU A 22 7.21 -4.41 4.30
N GLU A 23 6.83 -4.79 5.51
CA GLU A 23 5.61 -5.54 5.81
C GLU A 23 4.88 -4.96 7.03
N ILE A 24 3.55 -4.99 7.04
CA ILE A 24 2.72 -4.57 8.17
C ILE A 24 1.86 -5.75 8.63
N GLY A 25 1.99 -6.12 9.90
CA GLY A 25 1.02 -6.98 10.58
C GLY A 25 -0.27 -6.22 10.92
N CYS A 26 -1.40 -6.70 10.39
CA CYS A 26 -2.69 -6.01 10.46
C CYS A 26 -3.87 -6.95 10.78
N PHE A 27 -3.74 -7.80 11.79
CA PHE A 27 -4.84 -8.69 12.20
C PHE A 27 -6.12 -7.94 12.55
N ASN A 28 -7.22 -8.26 11.86
CA ASN A 28 -8.55 -7.65 12.04
C ASN A 28 -8.58 -6.11 11.96
N LYS A 29 -7.63 -5.51 11.24
CA LYS A 29 -7.57 -4.07 11.00
C LYS A 29 -6.96 -3.78 9.61
N PRO A 30 -7.13 -2.58 9.05
CA PRO A 30 -6.44 -2.25 7.82
C PRO A 30 -4.92 -2.13 8.03
N GLY A 31 -4.15 -2.70 7.10
CA GLY A 31 -2.75 -2.33 6.89
C GLY A 31 -2.70 -1.06 6.06
N ILE A 32 -1.93 -0.06 6.50
CA ILE A 32 -1.89 1.26 5.84
C ILE A 32 -0.43 1.64 5.64
N TYR A 33 -0.03 1.77 4.37
CA TYR A 33 1.20 2.46 4.00
C TYR A 33 0.88 3.90 3.63
N HIS A 34 1.61 4.86 4.20
CA HIS A 34 1.56 6.25 3.79
C HIS A 34 2.77 6.55 2.92
N LEU A 35 2.51 6.76 1.62
CA LEU A 35 3.51 7.10 0.62
C LEU A 35 3.62 8.62 0.46
N LYS A 36 4.84 9.13 0.44
CA LYS A 36 5.11 10.56 0.27
C LYS A 36 6.25 10.81 -0.72
N SER A 37 6.06 11.80 -1.59
CA SER A 37 7.12 12.40 -2.40
C SER A 37 6.90 13.91 -2.54
N ALA A 38 7.79 14.62 -3.24
CA ALA A 38 7.59 16.03 -3.57
C ALA A 38 6.34 16.28 -4.44
N ASP A 39 5.88 15.27 -5.19
CA ASP A 39 4.74 15.36 -6.13
C ASP A 39 3.38 15.08 -5.46
N GLY A 40 3.36 14.66 -4.19
CA GLY A 40 2.15 14.41 -3.43
C GLY A 40 2.23 13.18 -2.54
N GLU A 41 1.10 12.84 -1.93
CA GLU A 41 1.00 11.81 -0.91
C GLU A 41 -0.26 10.96 -1.11
N MET A 42 -0.19 9.67 -0.82
CA MET A 42 -1.35 8.78 -0.82
C MET A 42 -1.19 7.71 0.26
N GLN A 43 -2.32 7.12 0.66
CA GLN A 43 -2.34 5.91 1.45
C GLN A 43 -2.61 4.70 0.55
N VAL A 44 -1.86 3.62 0.74
CA VAL A 44 -2.20 2.31 0.22
C VAL A 44 -2.77 1.48 1.37
N VAL A 45 -3.99 0.99 1.19
CA VAL A 45 -4.77 0.31 2.23
C VAL A 45 -5.01 -1.14 1.84
N GLY A 46 -4.57 -2.06 2.68
CA GLY A 46 -4.83 -3.49 2.61
C GLY A 46 -5.81 -3.91 3.70
N TYR A 47 -6.77 -4.78 3.38
CA TYR A 47 -7.67 -5.37 4.38
C TYR A 47 -7.99 -6.82 4.03
N TYR A 48 -7.81 -7.71 5.01
CA TYR A 48 -8.19 -9.11 4.88
C TYR A 48 -9.69 -9.28 5.15
N LEU A 49 -10.43 -9.81 4.18
CA LEU A 49 -11.88 -9.93 4.24
C LEU A 49 -12.31 -11.31 4.76
N ASP A 50 -13.55 -11.39 5.27
CA ASP A 50 -14.18 -12.65 5.68
C ASP A 50 -14.31 -13.69 4.53
N SER A 51 -14.12 -13.27 3.28
CA SER A 51 -14.04 -14.16 2.12
C SER A 51 -12.73 -14.96 2.05
N GLY A 52 -11.75 -14.69 2.91
CA GLY A 52 -10.40 -15.25 2.85
C GLY A 52 -9.53 -14.63 1.76
N LEU A 53 -9.90 -13.44 1.26
CA LEU A 53 -9.21 -12.71 0.22
C LEU A 53 -8.78 -11.32 0.71
N TRP A 54 -7.73 -10.79 0.13
CA TRP A 54 -7.29 -9.42 0.39
C TRP A 54 -7.92 -8.42 -0.56
N SER A 55 -8.42 -7.33 0.02
CA SER A 55 -8.71 -6.09 -0.69
C SER A 55 -7.51 -5.15 -0.59
N VAL A 56 -7.09 -4.55 -1.71
CA VAL A 56 -6.00 -3.57 -1.76
C VAL A 56 -6.45 -2.34 -2.55
N GLY A 57 -6.32 -1.15 -1.98
CA GLY A 57 -6.81 0.09 -2.55
C GLY A 57 -5.94 1.30 -2.22
N ILE A 58 -6.30 2.46 -2.78
CA ILE A 58 -5.63 3.75 -2.56
C ILE A 58 -6.62 4.74 -1.93
N SER A 59 -6.16 5.57 -1.00
CA SER A 59 -6.93 6.65 -0.37
C SER A 59 -6.13 7.95 -0.31
N GLN A 60 -6.85 9.08 -0.24
CA GLN A 60 -6.26 10.37 0.14
C GLN A 60 -5.72 10.31 1.58
N ILE A 61 -4.80 11.22 1.91
CA ILE A 61 -4.22 11.32 3.26
C ILE A 61 -5.07 12.20 4.21
N ALA A 62 -5.90 13.09 3.67
CA ALA A 62 -6.79 13.99 4.41
C ALA A 62 -7.88 14.57 3.49
N GLU A 63 -8.88 15.22 4.08
CA GLU A 63 -9.90 15.98 3.33
C GLU A 63 -9.24 17.04 2.43
N ASP A 64 -9.77 17.20 1.22
CA ASP A 64 -9.31 18.13 0.18
C ASP A 64 -7.85 17.93 -0.31
N VAL A 65 -7.15 16.88 0.12
CA VAL A 65 -5.82 16.54 -0.42
C VAL A 65 -5.98 15.67 -1.66
N PRO A 66 -5.62 16.15 -2.87
CA PRO A 66 -5.79 15.37 -4.08
C PRO A 66 -4.86 14.15 -4.08
N LEU A 67 -5.34 13.06 -4.67
CA LEU A 67 -4.47 11.93 -5.01
C LEU A 67 -3.45 12.37 -6.08
N PRO A 68 -2.16 12.04 -5.91
CA PRO A 68 -1.20 12.23 -6.97
C PRO A 68 -1.50 11.27 -8.14
N ILE A 69 -1.18 11.70 -9.36
CA ILE A 69 -1.51 10.97 -10.61
C ILE A 69 -0.49 9.88 -10.97
N TRP A 70 0.07 9.21 -9.96
CA TRP A 70 1.05 8.13 -10.18
C TRP A 70 0.38 6.94 -10.88
N PRO A 71 0.92 6.45 -12.02
CA PRO A 71 0.32 5.34 -12.75
C PRO A 71 0.18 4.10 -11.85
N ALA A 72 -1.05 3.59 -11.74
CA ALA A 72 -1.39 2.43 -10.94
C ALA A 72 -2.12 1.38 -11.79
N SER A 73 -1.91 0.11 -11.46
CA SER A 73 -2.59 -1.02 -12.10
C SER A 73 -2.92 -2.10 -11.09
N TYR A 74 -3.98 -2.86 -11.36
CA TYR A 74 -4.43 -3.95 -10.52
C TYR A 74 -4.34 -5.28 -11.27
N SER A 75 -3.91 -6.32 -10.57
CA SER A 75 -3.95 -7.71 -11.03
C SER A 75 -4.16 -8.65 -9.83
N VAL A 76 -4.02 -9.96 -10.03
CA VAL A 76 -4.05 -10.95 -8.95
C VAL A 76 -2.61 -11.36 -8.64
N HIS A 77 -2.23 -11.32 -7.37
CA HIS A 77 -0.91 -11.79 -6.94
C HIS A 77 -0.75 -13.29 -7.24
N GLU A 78 0.49 -13.78 -7.41
CA GLU A 78 0.76 -15.18 -7.78
C GLU A 78 0.17 -16.22 -6.82
N ARG A 79 -0.07 -15.83 -5.57
CA ARG A 79 -0.71 -16.67 -4.55
C ARG A 79 -2.22 -16.84 -4.76
N GLY A 80 -2.84 -16.08 -5.66
CA GLY A 80 -4.24 -16.25 -6.08
C GLY A 80 -5.29 -15.67 -5.13
N TYR A 81 -4.92 -15.27 -3.91
CA TYR A 81 -5.86 -14.80 -2.89
C TYR A 81 -5.71 -13.31 -2.52
N SER A 82 -4.88 -12.56 -3.27
CA SER A 82 -4.71 -11.12 -3.05
C SER A 82 -4.83 -10.33 -4.34
N THR A 83 -5.55 -9.22 -4.29
CA THR A 83 -5.34 -8.12 -5.23
C THR A 83 -3.87 -7.68 -5.15
N LEU A 84 -3.23 -7.55 -6.31
CA LEU A 84 -1.91 -6.95 -6.45
C LEU A 84 -2.10 -5.55 -7.03
N LEU A 85 -1.66 -4.55 -6.27
CA LEU A 85 -1.56 -3.17 -6.74
C LEU A 85 -0.11 -2.86 -7.09
N THR A 86 0.14 -2.48 -8.35
CA THR A 86 1.46 -2.00 -8.79
C THR A 86 1.38 -0.50 -9.08
N ILE A 87 2.29 0.28 -8.50
CA ILE A 87 2.37 1.74 -8.67
C ILE A 87 3.74 2.12 -9.21
N SER A 88 3.76 2.91 -10.29
CA SER A 88 4.95 3.62 -10.74
C SER A 88 5.11 4.91 -9.94
N VAL A 89 6.00 4.92 -8.97
CA VAL A 89 6.21 6.02 -8.02
C VAL A 89 7.42 6.90 -8.39
N PRO A 90 7.46 8.16 -7.92
CA PRO A 90 8.64 9.03 -8.04
C PRO A 90 9.90 8.43 -7.42
N ASP A 91 11.08 8.91 -7.82
CA ASP A 91 12.36 8.38 -7.35
C ASP A 91 12.67 8.74 -5.89
N ASP A 92 12.08 9.82 -5.39
CA ASP A 92 12.18 10.35 -4.03
C ASP A 92 11.09 9.80 -3.08
N ILE A 93 10.36 8.76 -3.50
CA ILE A 93 9.33 8.11 -2.69
C ILE A 93 9.87 7.67 -1.32
N ALA A 94 9.09 7.91 -0.28
CA ALA A 94 9.35 7.48 1.09
C ALA A 94 8.08 6.98 1.79
N LEU A 95 8.27 6.11 2.79
CA LEU A 95 7.23 5.78 3.76
C LEU A 95 7.24 6.82 4.88
N VAL A 96 6.05 7.34 5.22
CA VAL A 96 5.85 8.08 6.46
C VAL A 96 5.65 7.05 7.56
N MET A 97 6.66 6.92 8.43
CA MET A 97 6.55 6.08 9.62
C MET A 97 5.66 6.81 10.64
N PRO A 98 4.75 6.13 11.35
CA PRO A 98 4.14 6.72 12.53
C PRO A 98 5.28 7.07 13.49
N ASP A 99 5.24 8.27 14.08
CA ASP A 99 6.15 8.61 15.15
C ASP A 99 6.02 7.52 16.22
N ASP A 100 7.15 6.90 16.62
CA ASP A 100 7.18 6.03 17.80
C ASP A 100 6.68 6.88 18.97
N GLU A 101 5.40 6.75 19.33
CA GLU A 101 4.88 7.30 20.58
C GLU A 101 5.61 6.57 21.72
N GLY A 102 6.68 7.21 22.20
CA GLY A 102 7.48 6.77 23.35
C GLY A 102 6.75 6.85 24.68
#